data_AF-A0A380DKY9-F1
#
_entry.id   AF-A0A380DKY9-F1
#
_cell.length_a   1.000
_cell.length_b   1.000
_cell.length_c   1.000
_cell.angle_alpha   90.00
_cell.angle_beta   90.00
_cell.angle_gamma   90.00
#
_symmetry.space_group_name_H-M   'P 1'
#
loop_
_entity.id
_entity.type
_entity.pdbx_description
1 polymer ?
#
loop_
_entity_poly.entity_id
_entity_poly.type
_entity_poly.pdbx_seq_one_letter_code
_entity_poly.pdbx_strand_id
1 'polypeptide(L)' 'MKLLVLAQRGTFIIDPDGVVQASEINADGIGRDASTLAHKIKAAQYVRKNPGEVCPAKWEEGAKHCNPV' A
#
# COMPACT_ATOMS: atom_id res chain seq x y z
N MET A 1 -26.83 14.36 -17.04
CA MET A 1 -25.96 13.85 -15.96
C MET A 1 -26.01 12.32 -16.02
N LYS A 2 -25.06 11.68 -16.70
CA LYS A 2 -25.09 10.23 -16.92
C LYS A 2 -24.40 9.58 -15.72
N LEU A 3 -25.18 8.91 -14.86
CA LEU A 3 -24.64 7.99 -13.86
C LEU A 3 -24.03 6.79 -14.60
N LEU A 4 -22.79 6.93 -15.04
CA LEU A 4 -21.94 5.78 -15.31
C LEU A 4 -21.32 5.42 -13.97
N VAL A 5 -21.63 4.23 -13.46
CA VAL A 5 -20.94 3.64 -12.31
C VAL A 5 -19.54 3.25 -12.77
N LEU A 6 -18.68 4.25 -12.99
CA LEU A 6 -17.31 4.05 -13.47
C LEU A 6 -16.39 4.05 -12.27
N ALA A 7 -15.92 2.86 -11.87
CA ALA A 7 -14.88 2.75 -10.86
C ALA A 7 -13.58 3.33 -11.43
N GLN A 8 -12.95 4.25 -10.69
CA GLN A 8 -11.57 4.67 -10.97
C GLN A 8 -10.60 3.50 -10.72
N ARG A 9 -9.35 3.64 -11.17
CA ARG A 9 -8.33 2.58 -11.03
C ARG A 9 -7.75 2.55 -9.62
N GLY A 10 -8.58 2.13 -8.67
CA GLY A 10 -8.22 1.99 -7.26
C GLY A 10 -7.49 0.68 -6.94
N THR A 11 -6.50 0.76 -6.05
CA THR A 11 -5.88 -0.37 -5.37
C THR A 11 -5.91 -0.10 -3.87
N PHE A 12 -6.37 -1.07 -3.09
CA PHE A 12 -6.43 -0.99 -1.64
C PHE A 12 -5.70 -2.18 -1.04
N ILE A 13 -4.80 -1.92 -0.09
CA ILE A 13 -4.21 -2.97 0.75
C ILE A 13 -5.05 -3.02 2.02
N ILE A 14 -5.65 -4.17 2.27
CA ILE A 14 -6.51 -4.45 3.43
C ILE A 14 -5.83 -5.53 4.25
N ASP A 15 -5.68 -5.31 5.56
CA ASP A 15 -5.09 -6.28 6.46
C ASP A 15 -6.10 -7.37 6.90
N PRO A 16 -5.66 -8.42 7.63
CA PRO A 16 -6.54 -9.48 8.11
C PRO A 16 -7.66 -9.02 9.07
N ASP A 17 -7.53 -7.83 9.66
CA ASP A 17 -8.55 -7.26 10.56
C ASP A 17 -9.58 -6.43 9.78
N GLY A 18 -9.46 -6.40 8.44
CA GLY A 18 -10.36 -5.67 7.55
C GLY A 18 -10.06 -4.17 7.44
N VAL A 19 -8.92 -3.71 7.95
CA VAL A 19 -8.54 -2.29 7.95
C VAL A 19 -7.75 -1.95 6.68
N VAL A 20 -8.12 -0.84 6.03
CA VAL A 20 -7.38 -0.31 4.88
C VAL A 20 -6.07 0.32 5.36
N GLN A 21 -4.95 -0.26 4.94
CA GLN A 21 -3.60 0.18 5.33
C GLN A 21 -2.96 1.09 4.27
N ALA A 22 -3.36 0.98 3.00
CA ALA A 22 -2.89 1.85 1.94
C ALA A 22 -3.90 1.91 0.79
N SER A 23 -3.91 3.04 0.08
CA SER A 23 -4.70 3.25 -1.13
C SER A 23 -3.88 3.90 -2.24
N GLU A 24 -4.16 3.54 -3.47
CA GLU A 24 -3.68 4.19 -4.69
C GLU A 24 -4.87 4.36 -5.63
N ILE A 25 -5.04 5.53 -6.24
CA ILE A 25 -6.13 5.80 -7.19
C ILE A 25 -5.52 6.52 -8.39
N ASN A 26 -5.62 5.91 -9.56
CA ASN A 26 -5.09 6.46 -10.80
C ASN A 26 -6.25 6.85 -11.73
N ALA A 27 -6.06 7.93 -12.48
CA ALA A 27 -6.97 8.31 -13.55
C ALA A 27 -6.99 7.24 -14.66
N ASP A 28 -8.06 7.20 -15.46
CA ASP A 28 -8.30 6.11 -16.44
C ASP A 28 -7.17 5.87 -17.45
N GLY A 29 -6.41 6.90 -17.80
CA GLY A 29 -5.27 6.82 -18.71
C GLY A 29 -3.92 6.47 -18.06
N ILE A 30 -3.86 6.32 -16.74
CA ILE A 30 -2.61 6.13 -15.99
C ILE A 30 -2.57 4.70 -15.44
N GLY A 31 -1.61 3.92 -15.93
CA GLY A 31 -1.36 2.57 -15.43
C GLY A 31 -0.89 2.55 -13.98
N ARG A 32 -1.00 1.39 -13.34
CA ARG A 32 -0.45 1.14 -12.00
C ARG A 32 0.88 0.39 -12.12
N ASP A 33 1.70 0.50 -11.10
CA ASP A 33 2.94 -0.26 -10.99
C ASP A 33 2.80 -1.38 -9.94
N ALA A 34 2.81 -2.62 -10.42
CA ALA A 34 2.69 -3.80 -9.57
C ALA A 34 3.88 -3.99 -8.62
N SER A 35 5.07 -3.49 -8.98
CA SER A 35 6.25 -3.59 -8.12
C SER A 35 6.10 -2.70 -6.88
N THR A 36 5.67 -1.45 -7.06
CA THR A 36 5.31 -0.54 -5.97
C THR A 36 4.23 -1.14 -5.06
N LEU A 37 3.21 -1.80 -5.62
CA LEU A 37 2.19 -2.50 -4.83
C LEU A 37 2.80 -3.63 -3.99
N ALA A 38 3.61 -4.50 -4.60
CA ALA A 38 4.27 -5.61 -3.90
C ALA A 38 5.18 -5.10 -2.76
N HIS A 39 5.89 -4.00 -2.98
CA HIS A 39 6.76 -3.39 -1.96
C HIS A 39 5.94 -2.87 -0.77
N LYS A 40 4.82 -2.19 -1.03
CA LYS A 40 3.89 -1.74 0.03
C LYS A 40 3.32 -2.91 0.83
N ILE A 41 2.98 -4.03 0.17
CA ILE A 41 2.49 -5.23 0.86
C ILE A 41 3.56 -5.79 1.80
N LYS A 42 4.82 -5.87 1.36
CA LYS A 42 5.94 -6.33 2.19
C LYS A 42 6.15 -5.43 3.41
N ALA A 43 6.13 -4.11 3.23
CA ALA A 43 6.24 -3.14 4.31
C ALA A 43 5.08 -3.28 5.32
N ALA A 44 3.85 -3.40 4.83
CA ALA A 44 2.68 -3.61 5.68
C ALA A 44 2.77 -4.93 6.49
N GLN A 45 3.24 -6.01 5.86
CA GLN A 45 3.50 -7.27 6.55
C GLN A 45 4.61 -7.15 7.60
N TYR A 46 5.66 -6.38 7.32
CA TYR A 46 6.74 -6.14 8.27
C TYR A 46 6.25 -5.40 9.51
N VAL A 47 5.56 -4.27 9.34
CA VAL A 47 5.03 -3.46 10.46
C VAL A 47 4.03 -4.26 11.29
N ARG A 48 3.18 -5.08 10.65
CA ARG A 48 2.26 -5.98 11.37
C ARG A 48 3.01 -7.01 12.23
N LYS A 49 4.14 -7.55 11.75
CA LYS A 49 4.94 -8.55 12.47
C LYS A 49 5.84 -7.93 13.55
N ASN A 50 6.17 -6.66 13.43
CA ASN A 50 7.04 -5.92 14.35
C ASN A 50 6.30 -4.70 14.91
N PRO A 51 5.37 -4.89 15.88
CA PRO A 51 4.61 -3.78 16.46
C PRO A 51 5.55 -2.72 17.05
N GLY A 52 5.27 -1.46 16.72
CA GLY A 52 6.09 -0.33 17.17
C GLY A 52 7.25 0.01 16.24
N GLU A 53 7.43 -0.67 15.10
CA GLU A 53 8.35 -0.24 14.04
C GLU A 53 7.62 0.37 12.83
N VAL A 54 8.30 1.27 12.11
CA VAL A 54 7.86 1.87 10.85
C VAL A 54 8.89 1.67 9.74
N CYS A 55 8.37 1.49 8.52
CA CYS A 55 9.16 1.47 7.29
C CYS A 55 9.28 2.90 6.72
N PRO A 56 10.48 3.50 6.63
CA PRO A 56 10.66 4.82 6.04
C PRO A 56 10.42 4.83 4.52
N ALA A 57 10.46 6.01 3.90
CA ALA A 57 10.32 6.14 2.45
C ALA A 57 11.37 5.30 1.71
N LYS A 58 10.95 4.59 0.65
CA LYS A 58 11.78 3.66 -0.14
C LYS A 58 12.37 2.49 0.67
N TRP A 59 11.75 2.14 1.80
CA TRP A 59 12.12 0.92 2.52
C TRP A 59 11.92 -0.32 1.65
N GLU A 60 12.83 -1.27 1.78
CA GLU A 60 12.83 -2.56 1.10
C GLU A 60 13.09 -3.68 2.10
N GLU A 61 12.62 -4.89 1.79
CA GLU A 61 12.81 -6.06 2.65
C GLU A 61 14.30 -6.35 2.87
N GLY A 62 14.71 -6.48 4.13
CA GLY A 62 16.11 -6.65 4.52
C GLY A 62 16.91 -5.34 4.67
N ALA A 63 16.29 -4.17 4.44
CA ALA A 63 16.92 -2.89 4.76
C ALA A 63 17.15 -2.74 6.28
N LYS A 64 18.32 -2.23 6.66
CA LYS A 64 18.75 -2.12 8.06
C LYS A 64 17.99 -1.08 8.91
N HIS A 65 17.28 -0.15 8.29
CA HIS A 65 16.73 1.02 8.96
C HIS A 65 15.20 0.99 8.94
N CYS A 66 14.61 0.38 9.96
CA CYS A 66 13.25 0.65 10.41
C CYS A 66 13.35 1.52 11.67
N ASN A 67 12.44 2.47 11.83
CA ASN A 67 12.43 3.36 12.98
C ASN A 67 11.34 2.93 13.97
N PRO A 68 11.56 3.03 15.28
CA PRO A 68 10.46 2.89 16.23
C PRO A 68 9.43 4.02 16.05
N VAL A 69 8.16 3.70 16.31
CA VAL A 69 7.02 4.63 16.36
C VAL A 69 7.11 5.52 17.59
#